data_AF-A0A7V5N0Z9-F1
#
_entry.id   AF-A0A7V5N0Z9-F1
#
_cell.length_a   1.000
_cell.length_b   1.000
_cell.length_c   1.000
_cell.angle_alpha   90.00
_cell.angle_beta   90.00
_cell.angle_gamma   90.00
#
_symmetry.space_group_name_H-M   'P 1'
#
loop_
_entity.id
_entity.type
_entity.pdbx_description
1 polymer ?
#
loop_
_entity_poly.entity_id
_entity_poly.type
_entity_poly.pdbx_seq_one_letter_code
_entity_poly.pdbx_strand_id
1 'polypeptide(L)'
;MAVESVRLAKERKREFKEMVAPASRLDACLTCGTCAGGCPVADWEGMDPRKLIRMIQLGLEDEIIRSNWIWQCTNCQRCTWACPMGINFGAIITTARSLVAREETPGEIQKTANNHRETMNNMRLTVEDAIETFEWMADELREEIPDFELPIDKQGAEFFCTINSKNVQYYPMDLQSIYKILHAAKASWTISSRWWEGTNYALFTGDFDTWEYTLREQAKRVEELGCKTMAYTE
;
A
#
# COMPACT_ATOMS: atom_id res chain seq x y z
N MET A 1 4.62 37.20 14.75
CA MET A 1 4.77 35.89 15.41
C MET A 1 3.43 35.24 15.76
N ALA A 2 2.65 35.71 16.76
CA ALA A 2 1.40 35.03 17.16
C ALA A 2 0.26 35.08 16.11
N VAL A 3 0.15 36.18 15.34
CA VAL A 3 -0.88 36.31 14.29
C VAL A 3 -0.57 35.43 13.07
N GLU A 4 0.71 35.24 12.79
CA GLU A 4 1.22 34.45 11.68
C GLU A 4 1.13 32.95 11.97
N SER A 5 1.43 32.52 13.20
CA SER A 5 1.21 31.14 13.65
C SER A 5 -0.27 30.75 13.64
N VAL A 6 -1.18 31.67 14.02
CA VAL A 6 -2.63 31.44 13.96
C VAL A 6 -3.13 31.34 12.50
N ARG A 7 -2.53 32.10 11.58
CA ARG A 7 -2.86 32.03 10.15
C ARG A 7 -2.41 30.71 9.52
N LEU A 8 -1.17 30.30 9.79
CA LEU A 8 -0.61 29.03 9.31
C LEU A 8 -1.40 27.82 9.84
N ALA A 9 -1.83 27.85 11.11
CA ALA A 9 -2.70 26.81 11.67
C ALA A 9 -4.07 26.75 10.99
N LYS A 10 -4.66 27.91 10.63
CA LYS A 10 -5.93 27.97 9.88
C LYS A 10 -5.78 27.47 8.45
N GLU A 11 -4.66 27.76 7.79
CA GLU A 11 -4.37 27.32 6.43
C GLU A 11 -4.17 25.79 6.38
N ARG A 12 -3.38 25.21 7.29
CA ARG A 12 -3.21 23.75 7.43
C ARG A 12 -4.51 23.02 7.77
N LYS A 13 -5.33 23.58 8.65
CA LYS A 13 -6.65 23.03 9.00
C LYS A 13 -7.59 22.96 7.80
N ARG A 14 -7.59 24.00 6.96
CA ARG A 14 -8.40 24.04 5.74
C ARG A 14 -7.90 22.98 4.75
N GLU A 15 -6.59 22.91 4.54
CA GLU A 15 -5.94 21.94 3.66
C GLU A 15 -6.24 20.48 4.04
N PHE A 16 -6.10 20.13 5.33
CA PHE A 16 -6.40 18.76 5.79
C PHE A 16 -7.87 18.38 5.56
N LYS A 17 -8.81 19.25 5.92
CA LYS A 17 -10.24 18.97 5.71
C LYS A 17 -10.60 18.90 4.23
N GLU A 18 -10.00 19.74 3.39
CA GLU A 18 -10.23 19.71 1.93
C GLU A 18 -9.67 18.43 1.30
N MET A 19 -8.52 17.93 1.76
CA MET A 19 -7.95 16.66 1.28
C MET A 19 -8.77 15.44 1.71
N VAL A 20 -9.38 15.50 2.90
CA VAL A 20 -10.09 14.37 3.52
C VAL A 20 -11.60 14.37 3.21
N ALA A 21 -12.20 15.53 2.93
CA ALA A 21 -13.64 15.70 2.68
C ALA A 21 -14.17 14.88 1.49
N PRO A 22 -13.47 14.77 0.34
CA PRO A 22 -13.92 13.92 -0.77
C PRO A 22 -14.00 12.45 -0.38
N ALA A 23 -13.13 12.01 0.53
CA ALA A 23 -13.02 10.61 0.94
C ALA A 23 -13.90 10.26 2.14
N SER A 24 -14.36 11.23 2.95
CA SER A 24 -15.02 10.92 4.21
C SER A 24 -16.08 11.94 4.60
N ARG A 25 -17.28 11.42 4.87
CA ARG A 25 -18.43 12.14 5.45
C ARG A 25 -18.17 12.45 6.93
N LEU A 26 -17.13 13.24 7.23
CA LEU A 26 -16.66 13.51 8.59
C LEU A 26 -17.75 14.13 9.48
N ASP A 27 -18.63 14.93 8.88
CA ASP A 27 -19.79 15.56 9.48
C ASP A 27 -20.91 14.57 9.84
N ALA A 28 -20.96 13.41 9.18
CA ALA A 28 -21.94 12.36 9.45
C ALA A 28 -21.62 11.52 10.71
N CYS A 29 -20.47 11.71 11.34
CA CYS A 29 -20.05 10.88 12.48
C CYS A 29 -20.97 11.02 13.70
N LEU A 30 -21.71 9.96 14.02
CA LEU A 30 -22.56 9.87 15.22
C LEU A 30 -21.84 9.38 16.48
N THR A 31 -20.53 9.09 16.41
CA THR A 31 -19.72 8.67 17.59
C THR A 31 -20.17 7.36 18.23
N CYS A 32 -20.75 6.46 17.44
CA CYS A 32 -21.23 5.16 17.90
C CYS A 32 -20.12 4.24 18.44
N GLY A 33 -18.86 4.44 18.04
CA GLY A 33 -17.71 3.67 18.53
C GLY A 33 -17.42 2.36 17.81
N THR A 34 -18.16 2.01 16.76
CA THR A 34 -17.91 0.80 15.95
C THR A 34 -16.48 0.72 15.43
N CYS A 35 -15.93 1.85 14.97
CA CYS A 35 -14.54 1.91 14.50
C CYS A 35 -13.53 1.58 15.60
N ALA A 36 -13.75 2.07 16.83
CA ALA A 36 -12.86 1.83 17.97
C ALA A 36 -12.95 0.37 18.43
N GLY A 37 -14.17 -0.20 18.51
CA GLY A 37 -14.36 -1.59 18.92
C GLY A 37 -13.73 -2.63 17.98
N GLY A 38 -13.59 -2.32 16.68
CA GLY A 38 -12.94 -3.21 15.71
C GLY A 38 -11.46 -2.96 15.49
N CYS A 39 -10.89 -1.91 16.09
CA CYS A 39 -9.51 -1.50 15.84
C CYS A 39 -8.54 -2.30 16.73
N PRO A 40 -7.54 -3.01 16.15
CA PRO A 40 -6.57 -3.75 16.94
C PRO A 40 -5.59 -2.86 17.71
N VAL A 41 -5.50 -1.58 17.35
CA VAL A 41 -4.64 -0.57 17.99
C VAL A 41 -5.47 0.53 18.68
N ALA A 42 -6.71 0.22 19.07
CA ALA A 42 -7.49 1.10 19.93
C ALA A 42 -6.80 1.28 21.30
N ASP A 43 -6.91 2.48 21.85
CA ASP A 43 -6.34 2.91 23.13
C ASP A 43 -4.80 2.85 23.22
N TRP A 44 -4.11 2.65 22.10
CA TRP A 44 -2.66 2.82 22.05
C TRP A 44 -2.32 4.31 22.26
N GLU A 45 -1.53 4.60 23.29
CA GLU A 45 -1.27 5.97 23.78
C GLU A 45 -2.56 6.80 24.00
N GLY A 46 -3.66 6.15 24.38
CA GLY A 46 -4.94 6.81 24.62
C GLY A 46 -5.64 7.31 23.36
N MET A 47 -5.19 6.88 22.17
CA MET A 47 -5.78 7.23 20.88
C MET A 47 -6.58 6.08 20.29
N ASP A 48 -7.62 6.41 19.53
CA ASP A 48 -8.49 5.45 18.84
C ASP A 48 -9.13 6.12 17.60
N PRO A 49 -9.67 5.35 16.64
CA PRO A 49 -10.21 5.95 15.41
C PRO A 49 -11.45 6.82 15.65
N ARG A 50 -12.22 6.63 16.72
CA ARG A 50 -13.33 7.54 17.06
C ARG A 50 -12.80 8.87 17.60
N LYS A 51 -11.78 8.85 18.48
CA LYS A 51 -11.11 10.06 18.97
C LYS A 51 -10.49 10.86 17.82
N LEU A 52 -9.86 10.18 16.86
CA LEU A 52 -9.36 10.80 15.61
C LEU A 52 -10.42 11.68 14.95
N ILE A 53 -11.64 11.15 14.71
CA ILE A 53 -12.70 11.94 14.06
C ILE A 53 -13.12 13.14 14.91
N ARG A 54 -13.21 12.98 16.23
CA ARG A 54 -13.55 14.10 17.12
C ARG A 54 -12.47 15.19 17.12
N MET A 55 -11.19 14.80 17.10
CA MET A 55 -10.08 15.74 16.99
C MET A 55 -10.15 16.53 15.66
N ILE A 56 -10.46 15.89 14.54
CA ILE A 56 -10.67 16.57 13.25
C ILE A 56 -11.86 17.55 13.32
N GLN A 57 -12.98 17.14 13.94
CA GLN A 57 -14.13 18.03 14.09
C GLN A 57 -13.80 19.27 14.96
N LEU A 58 -13.00 19.09 16.01
CA LEU A 58 -12.53 20.17 16.89
C LEU A 58 -11.43 21.04 16.26
N GLY A 59 -10.79 20.58 15.19
CA GLY A 59 -9.69 21.31 14.56
C GLY A 59 -8.35 21.10 15.25
N LEU A 60 -8.11 19.89 15.73
CA LEU A 60 -6.87 19.45 16.38
C LEU A 60 -5.99 18.63 15.42
N GLU A 61 -5.96 18.99 14.14
CA GLU A 61 -5.23 18.27 13.10
C GLU A 61 -3.72 18.22 13.39
N ASP A 62 -3.15 19.31 13.89
CA ASP A 62 -1.73 19.39 14.28
C ASP A 62 -1.36 18.38 15.40
N GLU A 63 -2.31 17.98 16.25
CA GLU A 63 -2.09 16.94 17.26
C GLU A 63 -2.20 15.53 16.68
N ILE A 64 -3.06 15.34 15.68
CA ILE A 64 -3.17 14.07 14.95
C ILE A 64 -1.87 13.80 14.19
N ILE A 65 -1.35 14.79 13.47
CA ILE A 65 -0.13 14.66 12.65
C ILE A 65 1.09 14.35 13.54
N ARG A 66 1.16 14.94 14.74
CA ARG A 66 2.24 14.70 15.71
C ARG A 66 2.08 13.41 16.51
N SER A 67 0.93 12.77 16.45
CA SER A 67 0.63 11.58 17.25
C SER A 67 1.25 10.33 16.61
N ASN A 68 2.05 9.58 17.38
CA ASN A 68 2.62 8.30 16.95
C ASN A 68 1.56 7.25 16.59
N TRP A 69 0.32 7.42 17.09
CA TRP A 69 -0.78 6.51 16.82
C TRP A 69 -1.09 6.36 15.32
N ILE A 70 -0.88 7.41 14.51
CA ILE A 70 -1.12 7.32 13.06
C ILE A 70 -0.21 6.27 12.41
N TRP A 71 0.96 5.98 12.98
CA TRP A 71 1.92 5.00 12.46
C TRP A 71 1.65 3.57 12.97
N GLN A 72 0.87 3.42 14.05
CA GLN A 72 0.42 2.11 14.54
C GLN A 72 -0.78 1.57 13.76
N CYS A 73 -1.55 2.45 13.10
CA CYS A 73 -2.62 2.02 12.22
C CYS A 73 -2.08 1.12 11.10
N THR A 74 -2.57 -0.11 10.97
CA THR A 74 -2.15 -1.02 9.89
C THR A 74 -2.83 -0.74 8.55
N ASN A 75 -3.68 0.29 8.49
CA ASN A 75 -4.56 0.59 7.35
C ASN A 75 -5.41 -0.61 6.88
N CYS A 76 -5.77 -1.53 7.79
CA CYS A 76 -6.56 -2.74 7.49
C CYS A 76 -8.02 -2.49 7.08
N GLN A 77 -8.45 -1.23 7.00
CA GLN A 77 -9.79 -0.79 6.60
C GLN A 77 -10.98 -1.32 7.41
N ARG A 78 -10.79 -2.11 8.47
CA ARG A 78 -11.90 -2.64 9.30
C ARG A 78 -12.83 -1.55 9.83
N CYS A 79 -12.27 -0.44 10.28
CA CYS A 79 -13.02 0.73 10.74
C CYS A 79 -13.81 1.40 9.62
N THR A 80 -13.27 1.49 8.40
CA THR A 80 -13.96 2.00 7.21
C THR A 80 -15.13 1.11 6.84
N TRP A 81 -14.89 -0.20 6.71
CA TRP A 81 -15.90 -1.19 6.35
C TRP A 81 -17.04 -1.28 7.37
N ALA A 82 -16.72 -1.21 8.66
CA ALA A 82 -17.72 -1.29 9.72
C ALA A 82 -18.47 0.02 9.97
N CYS A 83 -18.06 1.15 9.37
CA CYS A 83 -18.65 2.44 9.67
C CYS A 83 -20.06 2.57 9.08
N PRO A 84 -21.12 2.72 9.90
CA PRO A 84 -22.48 2.89 9.38
C PRO A 84 -22.70 4.26 8.70
N MET A 85 -21.77 5.20 8.89
CA MET A 85 -21.81 6.54 8.29
C MET A 85 -20.96 6.65 7.01
N GLY A 86 -20.28 5.57 6.61
CA GLY A 86 -19.42 5.54 5.42
C GLY A 86 -18.15 6.41 5.54
N ILE A 87 -17.58 6.54 6.74
CA ILE A 87 -16.33 7.28 6.95
C ILE A 87 -15.15 6.43 6.47
N ASN A 88 -14.33 6.97 5.57
CA ASN A 88 -13.09 6.33 5.12
C ASN A 88 -11.93 6.69 6.05
N PHE A 89 -11.71 5.84 7.06
CA PHE A 89 -10.61 6.03 8.02
C PHE A 89 -9.24 5.82 7.39
N GLY A 90 -9.13 4.93 6.41
CA GLY A 90 -7.84 4.68 5.77
C GLY A 90 -7.34 5.88 4.98
N ALA A 91 -8.22 6.54 4.23
CA ALA A 91 -7.89 7.80 3.57
C ALA A 91 -7.46 8.88 4.58
N ILE A 92 -8.18 9.03 5.70
CA ILE A 92 -7.82 9.98 6.76
C ILE A 92 -6.41 9.72 7.29
N ILE A 93 -6.09 8.45 7.57
CA ILE A 93 -4.78 8.06 8.09
C ILE A 93 -3.67 8.33 7.07
N THR A 94 -3.86 7.91 5.81
CA THR A 94 -2.86 8.16 4.76
C THR A 94 -2.64 9.66 4.54
N THR A 95 -3.70 10.49 4.57
CA THR A 95 -3.58 11.95 4.49
C THR A 95 -2.90 12.56 5.72
N ALA A 96 -3.14 12.04 6.93
CA ALA A 96 -2.43 12.51 8.11
C ALA A 96 -0.93 12.22 8.02
N ARG A 97 -0.56 11.04 7.51
CA ARG A 97 0.84 10.66 7.28
C ARG A 97 1.50 11.48 6.18
N SER A 98 0.78 11.83 5.11
CA SER A 98 1.32 12.65 4.02
C SER A 98 1.69 14.07 4.43
N LEU A 99 1.20 14.54 5.58
CA LEU A 99 1.55 15.82 6.16
C LEU A 99 2.75 15.77 7.11
N VAL A 100 3.25 14.57 7.42
CA VAL A 100 4.51 14.40 8.15
C VAL A 100 5.65 14.48 7.13
N ALA A 101 6.72 15.19 7.47
CA ALA A 101 7.89 15.28 6.60
C ALA A 101 8.51 13.88 6.40
N ARG A 102 9.01 13.58 5.19
CA ARG A 102 9.52 12.24 4.84
C ARG A 102 10.67 11.81 5.77
N GLU A 103 11.50 12.76 6.19
CA GLU A 103 12.61 12.60 7.13
C GLU A 103 12.18 12.38 8.59
N GLU A 104 10.94 12.76 8.93
CA GLU A 104 10.34 12.54 10.26
C GLU A 104 9.53 11.23 10.32
N THR A 105 9.39 10.52 9.19
CA THR A 105 8.72 9.22 9.13
C THR A 105 9.50 8.18 9.96
N PRO A 106 8.85 7.43 10.87
CA PRO A 106 9.55 6.57 11.80
C PRO A 106 10.17 5.33 11.15
N GLY A 107 11.34 4.92 11.67
CA GLY A 107 12.01 3.68 11.30
C GLY A 107 12.45 3.66 9.83
N GLU A 108 12.23 2.53 9.16
CA GLU A 108 12.75 2.29 7.80
C GLU A 108 11.66 2.40 6.72
N ILE A 109 10.40 2.64 7.09
CA ILE A 109 9.26 2.53 6.16
C ILE A 109 9.35 3.51 4.99
N GLN A 110 9.86 4.73 5.19
CA GLN A 110 10.07 5.67 4.08
C GLN A 110 11.24 5.24 3.20
N LYS A 111 12.29 4.62 3.76
CA LYS A 111 13.38 4.07 2.94
C LYS A 111 12.87 2.91 2.08
N THR A 112 12.05 2.03 2.66
CA THR A 112 11.36 0.97 1.92
C THR A 112 10.47 1.52 0.80
N ALA A 113 9.73 2.61 1.05
CA ALA A 113 8.96 3.29 0.01
C ALA A 113 9.86 3.83 -1.12
N ASN A 114 10.99 4.45 -0.77
CA ASN A 114 11.95 4.98 -1.75
C ASN A 114 12.56 3.88 -2.63
N ASN A 115 12.74 2.65 -2.11
CA ASN A 115 13.29 1.51 -2.86
C ASN A 115 12.50 1.23 -4.15
N HIS A 116 11.18 1.46 -4.16
CA HIS A 116 10.37 1.30 -5.36
C HIS A 116 10.83 2.19 -6.53
N ARG A 117 11.39 3.37 -6.25
CA ARG A 117 11.94 4.26 -7.29
C ARG A 117 13.32 3.83 -7.76
N GLU A 118 14.11 3.21 -6.87
CA GLU A 118 15.50 2.82 -7.16
C GLU A 118 15.58 1.48 -7.87
N THR A 119 14.74 0.52 -7.46
CA THR A 119 14.86 -0.90 -7.83
C THR A 119 13.55 -1.51 -8.31
N MET A 120 12.47 -0.71 -8.42
CA MET A 120 11.14 -1.16 -8.86
C MET A 120 10.46 -2.15 -7.89
N ASN A 121 11.07 -2.38 -6.72
CA ASN A 121 10.58 -3.22 -5.65
C ASN A 121 11.03 -2.65 -4.27
N ASN A 122 10.43 -3.13 -3.19
CA ASN A 122 10.61 -2.66 -1.82
C ASN A 122 11.83 -3.30 -1.12
N MET A 123 12.37 -4.39 -1.68
CA MET A 123 13.43 -5.22 -1.10
C MET A 123 14.80 -4.98 -1.72
N ARG A 124 14.92 -4.05 -2.68
CA ARG A 124 16.16 -3.74 -3.42
C ARG A 124 16.72 -4.90 -4.24
N LEU A 125 15.86 -5.80 -4.70
CA LEU A 125 16.29 -6.87 -5.61
C LEU A 125 16.65 -6.27 -6.97
N THR A 126 17.75 -6.72 -7.57
CA THR A 126 18.03 -6.40 -8.97
C THR A 126 17.09 -7.18 -9.88
N VAL A 127 17.06 -6.82 -11.17
CA VAL A 127 16.25 -7.57 -12.15
C VAL A 127 16.82 -8.98 -12.28
N GLU A 128 18.15 -9.09 -12.27
CA GLU A 128 18.90 -10.34 -12.34
C GLU A 128 18.56 -11.24 -11.14
N ASP A 129 18.68 -10.74 -9.90
CA ASP A 129 18.40 -11.54 -8.69
C ASP A 129 16.94 -12.05 -8.66
N ALA A 130 16.00 -11.23 -9.10
CA ALA A 130 14.58 -11.60 -9.14
C ALA A 130 14.32 -12.69 -10.19
N ILE A 131 14.86 -12.54 -11.41
CA ILE A 131 14.73 -13.55 -12.47
C ILE A 131 15.37 -14.87 -12.06
N GLU A 132 16.58 -14.84 -11.51
CA GLU A 132 17.28 -16.04 -11.03
C GLU A 132 16.42 -16.80 -10.00
N THR A 133 15.76 -16.09 -9.09
CA THR A 133 14.87 -16.70 -8.11
C THR A 133 13.62 -17.30 -8.76
N PHE A 134 13.00 -16.58 -9.70
CA PHE A 134 11.81 -17.08 -10.40
C PHE A 134 12.11 -18.35 -11.19
N GLU A 135 13.23 -18.36 -11.91
CA GLU A 135 13.70 -19.49 -12.71
C GLU A 135 14.09 -20.67 -11.84
N TRP A 136 14.83 -20.44 -10.74
CA TRP A 136 15.16 -21.50 -9.78
C TRP A 136 13.91 -22.21 -9.24
N MET A 137 12.89 -21.45 -8.84
CA MET A 137 11.62 -22.04 -8.39
C MET A 137 10.84 -22.74 -9.50
N ALA A 138 10.96 -22.29 -10.74
CA ALA A 138 10.38 -22.98 -11.89
C ALA A 138 11.10 -24.29 -12.20
N ASP A 139 12.43 -24.32 -12.10
CA ASP A 139 13.26 -25.51 -12.32
C ASP A 139 12.94 -26.59 -11.29
N GLU A 140 12.84 -26.23 -10.01
CA GLU A 140 12.42 -27.16 -8.95
C GLU A 140 11.01 -27.68 -9.20
N LEU A 141 10.08 -26.82 -9.62
CA LEU A 141 8.71 -27.23 -9.92
C LEU A 141 8.64 -28.22 -11.09
N ARG A 142 9.57 -28.16 -12.05
CA ARG A 142 9.61 -29.10 -13.19
C ARG A 142 9.95 -30.53 -12.79
N GLU A 143 10.51 -30.77 -11.60
CA GLU A 143 10.65 -32.13 -11.07
C GLU A 143 9.29 -32.78 -10.79
N GLU A 144 8.28 -31.98 -10.42
CA GLU A 144 6.91 -32.44 -10.17
C GLU A 144 6.00 -32.28 -11.40
N ILE A 145 6.18 -31.20 -12.17
CA ILE A 145 5.38 -30.85 -13.35
C ILE A 145 6.31 -30.62 -14.55
N PRO A 146 6.76 -31.68 -15.26
CA PRO A 146 7.80 -31.58 -16.28
C PRO A 146 7.49 -30.65 -17.47
N ASP A 147 6.21 -30.39 -17.74
CA ASP A 147 5.74 -29.48 -18.79
C ASP A 147 5.44 -28.06 -18.27
N PHE A 148 5.84 -27.73 -17.05
CA PHE A 148 5.69 -26.38 -16.51
C PHE A 148 6.59 -25.37 -17.24
N GLU A 149 5.96 -24.35 -17.81
CA GLU A 149 6.61 -23.19 -18.40
C GLU A 149 6.43 -21.96 -17.49
N LEU A 150 7.52 -21.23 -17.26
CA LEU A 150 7.51 -19.94 -16.57
C LEU A 150 7.46 -18.80 -17.60
N PRO A 151 6.33 -18.09 -17.75
CA PRO A 151 6.21 -16.98 -18.69
C PRO A 151 6.76 -15.68 -18.10
N ILE A 152 8.03 -15.36 -18.39
CA ILE A 152 8.62 -14.04 -18.08
C ILE A 152 8.44 -13.11 -19.28
N ASP A 153 7.91 -11.90 -19.05
CA ASP A 153 7.71 -10.85 -20.07
C ASP A 153 6.93 -11.30 -21.33
N LYS A 154 6.00 -12.25 -21.17
CA LYS A 154 5.19 -12.78 -22.26
C LYS A 154 4.22 -11.73 -22.78
N GLN A 155 4.35 -11.42 -24.06
CA GLN A 155 3.49 -10.48 -24.78
C GLN A 155 2.07 -11.04 -24.95
N GLY A 156 1.06 -10.20 -24.73
CA GLY A 156 -0.36 -10.51 -24.93
C GLY A 156 -0.94 -11.52 -23.95
N ALA A 157 -0.33 -11.70 -22.77
CA ALA A 157 -0.89 -12.53 -21.71
C ALA A 157 -2.24 -11.96 -21.21
N GLU A 158 -3.14 -12.81 -20.71
CA GLU A 158 -4.38 -12.31 -20.10
C GLU A 158 -4.08 -11.63 -18.77
N PHE A 159 -3.23 -12.24 -17.95
CA PHE A 159 -2.86 -11.79 -16.61
C PHE A 159 -1.40 -11.31 -16.53
N PHE A 160 -1.22 -10.10 -16.04
CA PHE A 160 0.04 -9.64 -15.44
C PHE A 160 0.00 -10.01 -13.96
N CYS A 161 0.83 -10.97 -13.53
CA CYS A 161 0.88 -11.39 -12.14
C CYS A 161 1.91 -10.57 -11.38
N THR A 162 1.47 -9.87 -10.34
CA THR A 162 2.39 -9.24 -9.38
C THR A 162 2.84 -10.26 -8.35
N ILE A 163 4.02 -10.11 -7.75
CA ILE A 163 4.51 -10.96 -6.66
C ILE A 163 4.91 -10.08 -5.47
N ASN A 164 4.63 -10.53 -4.26
CA ASN A 164 5.19 -9.89 -3.07
C ASN A 164 6.71 -10.13 -3.01
N SER A 165 7.52 -9.06 -2.96
CA SER A 165 8.99 -9.18 -2.94
C SER A 165 9.56 -9.99 -1.79
N LYS A 166 8.80 -10.13 -0.70
CA LYS A 166 9.18 -11.02 0.41
C LYS A 166 9.21 -12.49 -0.02
N ASN A 167 8.33 -12.90 -0.94
CA ASN A 167 8.31 -14.25 -1.48
C ASN A 167 9.57 -14.47 -2.31
N VAL A 168 10.00 -13.49 -3.09
CA VAL A 168 11.25 -13.62 -3.86
C VAL A 168 12.48 -13.68 -2.93
N GLN A 169 12.58 -12.79 -1.94
CA GLN A 169 13.80 -12.71 -1.15
C GLN A 169 13.89 -13.74 0.00
N TYR A 170 12.78 -14.02 0.69
CA TYR A 170 12.80 -14.79 1.93
C TYR A 170 11.97 -16.07 1.89
N TYR A 171 10.93 -16.13 1.08
CA TYR A 171 10.04 -17.30 0.99
C TYR A 171 9.82 -17.77 -0.46
N PRO A 172 10.90 -18.11 -1.21
CA PRO A 172 10.80 -18.41 -2.64
C PRO A 172 9.92 -19.63 -2.93
N MET A 173 9.85 -20.58 -2.00
CA MET A 173 8.99 -21.76 -2.12
C MET A 173 7.50 -21.40 -2.29
N ASP A 174 7.04 -20.25 -1.76
CA ASP A 174 5.65 -19.83 -1.89
C ASP A 174 5.29 -19.48 -3.35
N LEU A 175 6.29 -19.14 -4.19
CA LEU A 175 6.10 -18.91 -5.63
C LEU A 175 5.59 -20.15 -6.34
N GLN A 176 6.02 -21.34 -5.93
CA GLN A 176 5.56 -22.60 -6.53
C GLN A 176 4.05 -22.79 -6.34
N SER A 177 3.47 -22.30 -5.25
CA SER A 177 2.01 -22.35 -5.04
C SER A 177 1.27 -21.53 -6.08
N ILE A 178 1.77 -20.32 -6.37
CA ILE A 178 1.21 -19.43 -7.40
C ILE A 178 1.35 -20.09 -8.77
N TYR A 179 2.53 -20.62 -9.09
CA TYR A 179 2.81 -21.31 -10.35
C TYR A 179 1.89 -22.51 -10.58
N LYS A 180 1.73 -23.37 -9.57
CA LYS A 180 0.86 -24.55 -9.62
C LYS A 180 -0.59 -24.15 -9.89
N ILE A 181 -1.10 -23.11 -9.23
CA ILE A 181 -2.47 -22.63 -9.43
C ILE A 181 -2.66 -22.15 -10.88
N LEU A 182 -1.75 -21.30 -11.38
CA LEU A 182 -1.85 -20.74 -12.72
C LEU A 182 -1.68 -21.80 -13.82
N HIS A 183 -0.77 -22.75 -13.62
CA HIS A 183 -0.57 -23.89 -14.52
C HIS A 183 -1.79 -24.82 -14.54
N ALA A 184 -2.31 -25.22 -13.38
CA ALA A 184 -3.48 -26.08 -13.28
C ALA A 184 -4.74 -25.41 -13.89
N ALA A 185 -4.87 -24.09 -13.74
CA ALA A 185 -5.92 -23.29 -14.36
C ALA A 185 -5.72 -23.12 -15.88
N LYS A 186 -4.58 -23.51 -16.43
CA LYS A 186 -4.15 -23.23 -17.82
C LYS A 186 -4.28 -21.74 -18.16
N ALA A 187 -3.97 -20.90 -17.18
CA ALA A 187 -4.10 -19.46 -17.31
C ALA A 187 -3.11 -18.93 -18.36
N SER A 188 -3.50 -17.90 -19.11
CA SER A 188 -2.57 -17.12 -19.92
C SER A 188 -2.00 -16.01 -19.05
N TRP A 189 -0.80 -16.19 -18.49
CA TRP A 189 -0.23 -15.25 -17.54
C TRP A 189 1.22 -14.90 -17.89
N THR A 190 1.73 -13.86 -17.25
CA THR A 190 3.15 -13.52 -17.23
C THR A 190 3.54 -12.89 -15.89
N ILE A 191 4.77 -13.17 -15.46
CA ILE A 191 5.48 -12.31 -14.52
C ILE A 191 6.41 -11.38 -15.30
N SER A 192 6.51 -10.13 -14.89
CA SER A 192 7.39 -9.16 -15.55
C SER A 192 8.79 -9.17 -14.93
N SER A 193 9.82 -8.95 -15.74
CA SER A 193 11.20 -8.74 -15.23
C SER A 193 11.33 -7.45 -14.41
N ARG A 194 10.45 -6.48 -14.65
CA ARG A 194 10.43 -5.15 -14.01
C ARG A 194 9.04 -4.83 -13.48
N TRP A 195 8.95 -4.05 -12.40
CA TRP A 195 7.65 -3.64 -11.84
C TRP A 195 6.69 -4.80 -11.52
N TRP A 196 7.23 -5.98 -11.21
CA TRP A 196 6.46 -7.16 -10.82
C TRP A 196 5.96 -7.10 -9.38
N GLU A 197 6.52 -6.20 -8.57
CA GLU A 197 6.18 -6.04 -7.16
C GLU A 197 4.67 -5.80 -6.95
N GLY A 198 4.06 -6.58 -6.05
CA GLY A 198 2.66 -6.46 -5.64
C GLY A 198 2.41 -5.52 -4.45
N THR A 199 3.45 -4.98 -3.83
CA THR A 199 3.30 -4.04 -2.71
C THR A 199 3.62 -2.60 -3.11
N ASN A 200 2.98 -1.64 -2.45
CA ASN A 200 3.28 -0.22 -2.61
C ASN A 200 3.41 0.42 -1.23
N TYR A 201 4.64 0.47 -0.71
CA TYR A 201 4.91 0.97 0.64
C TYR A 201 4.64 2.47 0.81
N ALA A 202 4.68 3.22 -0.29
CA ALA A 202 4.41 4.66 -0.28
C ALA A 202 2.96 4.98 0.13
N LEU A 203 2.01 4.06 -0.09
CA LEU A 203 0.64 4.17 0.45
C LEU A 203 0.63 4.24 1.99
N PHE A 204 1.54 3.50 2.64
CA PHE A 204 1.61 3.44 4.09
C PHE A 204 2.36 4.63 4.69
N THR A 205 3.21 5.32 3.95
CA THR A 205 3.89 6.53 4.42
C THR A 205 3.15 7.81 4.08
N GLY A 206 2.12 7.74 3.22
CA GLY A 206 1.45 8.93 2.70
C GLY A 206 2.28 9.65 1.63
N ASP A 207 3.31 9.00 1.09
CA ASP A 207 4.10 9.52 -0.03
C ASP A 207 3.35 9.34 -1.35
N PHE A 208 2.38 10.22 -1.61
CA PHE A 208 1.54 10.12 -2.81
C PHE A 208 2.31 10.25 -4.12
N ASP A 209 3.40 11.02 -4.14
CA ASP A 209 4.25 11.18 -5.32
C ASP A 209 4.95 9.86 -5.69
N THR A 210 5.57 9.18 -4.71
CA THR A 210 6.15 7.85 -4.96
C THR A 210 5.08 6.81 -5.25
N TRP A 211 3.96 6.85 -4.53
CA TRP A 211 2.84 5.94 -4.75
C TRP A 211 2.30 6.02 -6.19
N GLU A 212 2.04 7.23 -6.67
CA GLU A 212 1.53 7.48 -8.02
C GLU A 212 2.55 7.08 -9.08
N TYR A 213 3.82 7.45 -8.89
CA TYR A 213 4.90 7.07 -9.81
C TYR A 213 4.99 5.55 -9.98
N THR A 214 5.06 4.80 -8.88
CA THR A 214 5.13 3.33 -8.91
C THR A 214 3.94 2.72 -9.65
N LEU A 215 2.72 3.19 -9.37
CA LEU A 215 1.52 2.68 -10.06
C LEU A 215 1.51 3.02 -11.55
N ARG A 216 1.93 4.23 -11.93
CA ARG A 216 2.00 4.63 -13.34
C ARG A 216 3.02 3.83 -14.11
N GLU A 217 4.20 3.57 -13.54
CA GLU A 217 5.23 2.77 -14.20
C GLU A 217 4.80 1.29 -14.30
N GLN A 218 4.17 0.74 -13.26
CA GLN A 218 3.59 -0.61 -13.35
C GLN A 218 2.49 -0.69 -14.40
N ALA A 219 1.57 0.28 -14.46
CA ALA A 219 0.52 0.33 -15.47
C ALA A 219 1.10 0.43 -16.89
N LYS A 220 2.10 1.29 -17.12
CA LYS A 220 2.82 1.35 -18.40
C LYS A 220 3.42 -0.01 -18.75
N ARG A 221 4.00 -0.71 -17.78
CA ARG A 221 4.59 -2.03 -18.02
C ARG A 221 3.54 -3.08 -18.40
N VAL A 222 2.37 -3.06 -17.75
CA VAL A 222 1.22 -3.91 -18.11
C VAL A 222 0.79 -3.64 -19.56
N GLU A 223 0.70 -2.36 -19.95
CA GLU A 223 0.37 -1.93 -21.32
C GLU A 223 1.44 -2.32 -22.35
N GLU A 224 2.73 -2.15 -22.04
CA GLU A 224 3.87 -2.57 -22.89
C GLU A 224 3.86 -4.07 -23.19
N LEU A 225 3.44 -4.89 -22.22
CA LEU A 225 3.29 -6.34 -22.40
C LEU A 225 1.96 -6.72 -23.04
N GLY A 226 1.07 -5.77 -23.30
CA GLY A 226 -0.27 -6.02 -23.87
C GLY A 226 -1.17 -6.87 -22.97
N CYS A 227 -0.96 -6.83 -21.65
CA CYS A 227 -1.74 -7.59 -20.69
C CYS A 227 -3.10 -6.93 -20.44
N LYS A 228 -4.16 -7.73 -20.23
CA LYS A 228 -5.52 -7.19 -20.04
C LYS A 228 -5.91 -6.96 -18.59
N THR A 229 -5.43 -7.84 -17.70
CA THR A 229 -5.81 -7.85 -16.29
C THR A 229 -4.57 -7.91 -15.42
N MET A 230 -4.50 -7.06 -14.40
CA MET A 230 -3.48 -7.17 -13.36
C MET A 230 -4.00 -8.06 -12.23
N ALA A 231 -3.27 -9.12 -11.92
CA ALA A 231 -3.60 -10.08 -10.88
C ALA A 231 -2.65 -9.88 -9.68
N TYR A 232 -3.19 -9.35 -8.59
CA TYR A 232 -2.54 -9.40 -7.29
C TYR A 232 -2.67 -10.82 -6.73
N THR A 233 -1.55 -11.50 -6.53
CA THR A 233 -1.54 -12.90 -6.08
C THR A 233 -1.62 -13.04 -4.56
N GLU A 234 -1.58 -11.93 -3.82
CA GLU A 234 -1.65 -11.83 -2.35
C GLU A 234 -2.50 -10.64 -1.89
#